data_AF-A0A934SGH6-F1
#
_entry.id   AF-A0A934SGH6-F1
#
_cell.length_a   1.000
_cell.length_b   1.000
_cell.length_c   1.000
_cell.angle_alpha   90.00
_cell.angle_beta   90.00
_cell.angle_gamma   90.00
#
_symmetry.space_group_name_H-M   'P 1'
#
loop_
_entity.id
_entity.type
_entity.pdbx_description
1 polymer ?
#
loop_
_entity_poly.entity_id
_entity_poly.type
_entity_poly.pdbx_seq_one_letter_code
_entity_poly.pdbx_strand_id
1 'polypeptide(L)'
;MMKNISLVLLALGTLLITAQGNENVLTTVYQPLDPMVGGSVVVREVPFVTGGAFPEVLFTAITYPHIPQQLSSRQEGDINVASRAGVFLRCESAAAGQKKLYIIWDFSQADEQLVTKDLIHAMLICLERTSGGSITLYSKFIAGDKFPNFRKMIEAKFPPQTDEQFEAGSHGQSKK
;
A
#
# COMPACT_ATOMS: atom_id res chain seq x y z
N MET A 1 6.51 -35.99 44.27
CA MET A 1 5.67 -36.23 43.09
C MET A 1 5.11 -34.90 42.53
N MET A 2 5.97 -33.89 42.31
CA MET A 2 5.55 -32.50 41.99
C MET A 2 6.46 -31.81 40.94
N LYS A 3 7.11 -32.57 40.05
CA LYS A 3 7.98 -32.00 39.00
C LYS A 3 7.35 -31.96 37.59
N ASN A 4 6.21 -32.63 37.38
CA ASN A 4 5.62 -32.78 36.05
C ASN A 4 4.48 -31.79 35.75
N ILE A 5 3.97 -31.08 36.76
CA ILE A 5 2.84 -30.14 36.58
C ILE A 5 3.32 -28.80 36.01
N SER A 6 4.53 -28.34 36.37
CA SER A 6 5.10 -27.09 35.83
C SER A 6 5.43 -27.16 34.33
N LEU A 7 5.80 -28.32 33.80
CA LEU A 7 6.16 -28.44 32.38
C LEU A 7 4.92 -28.38 31.47
N VAL A 8 3.79 -28.91 31.91
CA VAL A 8 2.52 -28.90 31.16
C VAL A 8 1.92 -27.50 31.10
N LEU A 9 2.00 -26.73 32.19
CA LEU A 9 1.57 -25.33 32.23
C LEU A 9 2.45 -24.41 31.37
N LEU A 10 3.75 -24.67 31.29
CA LEU A 10 4.67 -23.91 30.42
C LEU A 10 4.42 -24.21 28.93
N ALA A 11 4.07 -25.46 28.60
CA ALA A 11 3.74 -25.88 27.24
C ALA A 11 2.36 -25.36 26.78
N LEU A 12 1.35 -25.33 27.66
CA LEU A 12 0.05 -24.70 27.34
C LEU A 12 0.15 -23.17 27.26
N GLY A 13 0.99 -22.54 28.09
CA GLY A 13 1.22 -21.09 28.05
C GLY A 13 1.94 -20.64 26.78
N THR A 14 2.84 -21.46 26.22
CA THR A 14 3.51 -21.17 24.95
C THR A 14 2.64 -21.47 23.73
N LEU A 15 1.74 -22.47 23.79
CA LEU A 15 0.78 -22.74 22.71
C LEU A 15 -0.29 -21.65 22.55
N LEU A 16 -0.63 -20.94 23.63
CA LEU A 16 -1.60 -19.83 23.62
C LEU A 16 -1.01 -18.51 23.11
N ILE A 17 0.32 -18.37 23.04
CA ILE A 17 0.98 -17.15 22.52
C ILE A 17 1.16 -17.22 20.99
N THR A 18 1.18 -18.41 20.39
CA THR A 18 1.22 -18.57 18.92
C THR A 18 -0.16 -18.55 18.27
N ALA A 19 -1.23 -18.39 19.04
CA ALA A 19 -2.58 -18.18 18.56
C ALA A 19 -2.95 -16.68 18.54
N GLN A 20 -2.02 -15.80 18.14
CA GLN A 20 -2.46 -14.52 17.59
C GLN A 20 -3.01 -14.81 16.20
N GLY A 21 -4.34 -14.84 16.16
CA GLY A 21 -5.13 -15.24 15.02
C GLY A 21 -4.65 -14.59 13.74
N ASN A 22 -4.46 -15.44 12.74
CA ASN A 22 -4.50 -15.07 11.33
C ASN A 22 -5.96 -14.71 10.98
N GLU A 23 -6.52 -13.71 11.67
CA GLU A 23 -7.86 -13.22 11.43
C GLU A 23 -7.78 -12.35 10.18
N ASN A 24 -8.42 -12.82 9.11
CA ASN A 24 -8.68 -12.03 7.93
C ASN A 24 -9.51 -10.81 8.36
N VAL A 25 -8.87 -9.66 8.49
CA VAL A 25 -9.56 -8.40 8.80
C VAL A 25 -10.04 -7.82 7.48
N LEU A 26 -11.35 -7.62 7.36
CA LEU A 26 -11.91 -6.86 6.27
C LEU A 26 -11.60 -5.38 6.53
N THR A 27 -10.78 -4.80 5.66
CA THR A 27 -10.43 -3.38 5.68
C THR A 27 -10.88 -2.73 4.38
N THR A 28 -10.97 -1.41 4.36
CA THR A 28 -11.29 -0.66 3.15
C THR A 28 -10.01 -0.11 2.55
N VAL A 29 -9.84 -0.26 1.23
CA VAL A 29 -8.79 0.38 0.43
C VAL A 29 -9.44 1.30 -0.59
N TYR A 30 -8.80 2.44 -0.86
CA TYR A 30 -9.26 3.34 -1.93
C TYR A 30 -8.59 2.96 -3.25
N GLN A 31 -9.38 2.77 -4.30
CA GLN A 31 -8.88 2.46 -5.64
C GLN A 31 -9.34 3.51 -6.66
N PRO A 32 -8.49 3.86 -7.64
CA PRO A 32 -8.89 4.69 -8.77
C PRO A 32 -9.61 3.81 -9.80
N LEU A 33 -10.92 3.97 -9.90
CA LEU A 33 -11.79 3.15 -10.74
C LEU A 33 -12.36 3.95 -11.92
N ASP A 34 -12.57 3.26 -13.04
CA ASP A 34 -13.31 3.74 -14.21
C ASP A 34 -14.60 2.91 -14.33
N PRO A 35 -15.76 3.47 -13.91
CA PRO A 35 -17.02 2.73 -13.82
C PRO A 35 -17.70 2.51 -15.17
N MET A 36 -17.23 3.18 -16.22
CA MET A 36 -17.62 2.96 -17.60
C MET A 36 -16.40 3.14 -18.46
N VAL A 37 -15.83 2.06 -19.01
CA VAL A 37 -14.56 2.08 -19.75
C VAL A 37 -14.48 3.29 -20.70
N GLY A 38 -13.60 4.25 -20.38
CA GLY A 38 -13.48 5.52 -21.12
C GLY A 38 -14.16 6.73 -20.45
N GLY A 39 -14.65 6.57 -19.21
CA GLY A 39 -15.25 7.61 -18.39
C GLY A 39 -14.22 8.35 -17.51
N SER A 40 -14.72 9.16 -16.59
CA SER A 40 -13.87 9.88 -15.63
C SER A 40 -13.40 8.96 -14.49
N VAL A 41 -12.11 9.05 -14.15
CA VAL A 41 -11.54 8.30 -13.03
C VAL A 41 -12.16 8.78 -11.71
N VAL A 42 -12.68 7.84 -10.91
CA VAL A 42 -13.26 8.10 -9.58
C VAL A 42 -12.53 7.31 -8.50
N VAL A 43 -12.40 7.89 -7.31
CA VAL A 43 -11.81 7.20 -6.15
C VAL A 43 -12.93 6.56 -5.35
N ARG A 44 -12.91 5.22 -5.25
CA ARG A 44 -13.93 4.44 -4.52
C ARG A 44 -13.31 3.61 -3.41
N GLU A 45 -14.08 3.43 -2.35
CA GLU A 45 -13.81 2.48 -1.28
C GLU A 45 -14.09 1.06 -1.76
N VAL A 46 -13.11 0.18 -1.57
CA VAL A 46 -13.16 -1.22 -1.98
C VAL A 46 -12.83 -2.11 -0.78
N PRO A 47 -13.68 -3.09 -0.45
CA PRO A 47 -13.39 -4.07 0.59
C PRO A 47 -12.15 -4.89 0.21
N PHE A 48 -11.20 -4.97 1.12
CA PHE A 48 -9.94 -5.68 0.95
C PHE A 48 -9.70 -6.56 2.18
N VAL A 49 -9.33 -7.82 1.96
CA VAL A 49 -9.05 -8.74 3.06
C VAL A 49 -7.55 -8.73 3.32
N THR A 50 -7.12 -8.31 4.52
CA THR A 50 -5.74 -8.42 4.95
C THR A 50 -5.60 -9.53 5.99
N GLY A 51 -4.63 -10.42 5.82
CA GLY A 51 -4.24 -11.40 6.83
C GLY A 51 -3.42 -10.75 7.94
N GLY A 52 -3.98 -9.74 8.64
CA GLY A 52 -3.28 -8.97 9.67
C GLY A 52 -2.12 -8.11 9.15
N ALA A 53 -2.12 -7.78 7.86
CA ALA A 53 -0.98 -7.14 7.22
C ALA A 53 -0.82 -5.66 7.64
N PHE A 54 0.45 -5.30 7.88
CA PHE A 54 1.00 -3.96 8.07
C PHE A 54 0.50 -2.96 6.98
N PRO A 55 0.43 -1.64 7.27
CA PRO A 55 -0.19 -0.64 6.39
C PRO A 55 0.32 -0.65 4.94
N GLU A 56 1.54 -1.12 4.70
CA GLU A 56 2.20 -1.29 3.40
C GLU A 56 1.33 -2.02 2.38
N VAL A 57 0.64 -3.09 2.80
CA VAL A 57 -0.21 -3.87 1.90
C VAL A 57 -1.40 -3.05 1.41
N LEU A 58 -1.92 -2.11 2.21
CA LEU A 58 -3.01 -1.23 1.81
C LEU A 58 -2.58 -0.29 0.68
N PHE A 59 -1.36 0.24 0.77
CA PHE A 59 -0.81 1.13 -0.25
C PHE A 59 -0.58 0.40 -1.58
N THR A 60 -0.08 -0.83 -1.53
CA THR A 60 0.08 -1.65 -2.72
C THR A 60 -1.27 -2.05 -3.35
N ALA A 61 -2.28 -2.34 -2.53
CA ALA A 61 -3.62 -2.70 -2.98
C ALA A 61 -4.35 -1.59 -3.77
N ILE A 62 -3.93 -0.32 -3.65
CA ILE A 62 -4.45 0.80 -4.47
C ILE A 62 -4.32 0.50 -5.97
N THR A 63 -3.28 -0.25 -6.38
CA THR A 63 -2.97 -0.55 -7.78
C THR A 63 -3.33 -1.96 -8.23
N TYR A 64 -3.97 -2.75 -7.36
CA TYR A 64 -4.37 -4.11 -7.72
C TYR A 64 -5.55 -4.12 -8.67
N PRO A 65 -5.59 -5.06 -9.63
CA PRO A 65 -6.76 -5.27 -10.47
C PRO A 65 -8.03 -5.34 -9.62
N HIS A 66 -9.01 -4.51 -9.96
CA HIS A 66 -10.30 -4.56 -9.29
C HIS A 66 -11.03 -5.80 -9.77
N ILE A 67 -11.41 -6.68 -8.85
CA ILE A 67 -12.28 -7.82 -9.12
C ILE A 67 -13.65 -7.41 -8.56
N PRO A 68 -14.64 -7.09 -9.41
CA PRO A 68 -15.97 -6.72 -8.95
C PRO A 68 -16.54 -7.87 -8.12
N GLN A 69 -17.04 -7.57 -6.92
CA GLN A 69 -17.83 -8.56 -6.19
C GLN A 69 -19.10 -8.83 -7.01
N GLN A 70 -19.26 -10.08 -7.47
CA GLN A 70 -20.40 -10.51 -8.28
C GLN A 70 -21.73 -10.28 -7.52
N LEU A 71 -22.37 -9.12 -7.73
CA LEU A 71 -23.69 -8.83 -7.17
C LEU A 71 -24.74 -8.37 -8.19
N SER A 72 -24.43 -8.30 -9.49
CA SER A 72 -25.48 -8.14 -10.50
C SER A 72 -25.04 -8.56 -11.90
N SER A 73 -25.91 -9.26 -12.61
CA SER A 73 -25.74 -9.85 -13.94
C SER A 73 -25.71 -8.83 -15.10
N ARG A 74 -25.24 -7.61 -14.88
CA ARG A 74 -25.10 -6.56 -15.91
C ARG A 74 -23.92 -5.65 -15.61
N GLN A 75 -23.24 -5.26 -16.69
CA GLN A 75 -22.25 -4.20 -16.87
C GLN A 75 -20.79 -4.57 -16.63
N GLU A 76 -19.95 -4.14 -17.60
CA GLU A 76 -18.50 -4.09 -17.51
C GLU A 76 -18.10 -3.62 -16.11
N GLY A 77 -17.37 -4.46 -15.38
CA GLY A 77 -17.00 -4.13 -14.01
C GLY A 77 -16.10 -2.91 -13.96
N ASP A 78 -16.23 -2.12 -12.89
CA ASP A 78 -15.31 -1.03 -12.56
C ASP A 78 -13.86 -1.51 -12.76
N ILE A 79 -13.09 -0.81 -13.59
CA ILE A 79 -11.69 -1.17 -13.85
C ILE A 79 -10.78 -0.32 -12.97
N ASN A 80 -9.85 -0.95 -12.26
CA ASN A 80 -8.76 -0.19 -11.64
C ASN A 80 -7.84 0.36 -12.73
N VAL A 81 -7.92 1.67 -12.94
CA VAL A 81 -7.20 2.34 -14.04
C VAL A 81 -5.70 2.38 -13.83
N ALA A 82 -5.20 2.32 -12.60
CA ALA A 82 -3.77 2.22 -12.33
C ALA A 82 -3.22 0.88 -12.82
N SER A 83 -3.93 -0.21 -12.49
CA SER A 83 -3.59 -1.56 -12.93
C SER A 83 -3.65 -1.69 -14.46
N ARG A 84 -4.68 -1.10 -15.09
CA ARG A 84 -4.85 -1.06 -16.56
C ARG A 84 -3.72 -0.27 -17.23
N ALA A 85 -3.31 0.85 -16.64
CA ALA A 85 -2.24 1.71 -17.16
C ALA A 85 -0.83 1.16 -16.86
N GLY A 86 -0.69 0.05 -16.13
CA GLY A 86 0.60 -0.53 -15.77
C GLY A 86 1.38 0.28 -14.72
N VAL A 87 0.69 1.10 -13.91
CA VAL A 87 1.29 1.87 -12.81
C VAL A 87 1.08 1.13 -11.51
N PHE A 88 2.18 0.74 -10.85
CA PHE A 88 2.14 -0.04 -9.63
C PHE A 88 2.72 0.72 -8.44
N LEU A 89 2.16 0.47 -7.25
CA LEU A 89 2.67 1.00 -6.00
C LEU A 89 3.28 -0.11 -5.13
N ARG A 90 4.46 0.15 -4.60
CA ARG A 90 5.06 -0.62 -3.51
C ARG A 90 5.27 0.31 -2.32
N CYS A 91 5.17 -0.23 -1.11
CA CYS A 91 5.41 0.52 0.10
C CYS A 91 6.50 -0.15 0.92
N GLU A 92 7.49 0.63 1.33
CA GLU A 92 8.52 0.22 2.27
C GLU A 92 8.31 1.02 3.57
N SER A 93 8.27 0.33 4.71
CA SER A 93 8.24 1.02 6.00
C SER A 93 9.60 1.61 6.34
N ALA A 94 9.59 2.80 6.93
CA ALA A 94 10.75 3.23 7.70
C ALA A 94 10.91 2.34 8.95
N ALA A 95 12.07 2.43 9.62
CA ALA A 95 12.36 1.64 10.82
C ALA A 95 11.19 1.65 11.83
N ALA A 96 11.00 0.52 12.53
CA ALA A 96 9.88 0.33 13.44
C ALA A 96 9.70 1.51 14.42
N GLY A 97 8.49 2.04 14.49
CA GLY A 97 8.14 3.20 15.34
C GLY A 97 8.19 4.56 14.63
N GLN A 98 8.63 4.63 13.36
CA GLN A 98 8.55 5.86 12.56
C GLN A 98 7.20 5.96 11.85
N LYS A 99 6.54 7.13 11.94
CA LYS A 99 5.34 7.47 11.16
C LYS A 99 5.69 7.90 9.73
N LYS A 100 6.58 7.16 9.09
CA LYS A 100 7.13 7.48 7.76
C LYS A 100 7.05 6.25 6.88
N LEU A 101 6.55 6.41 5.66
CA LEU A 101 6.48 5.35 4.66
C LEU A 101 7.07 5.84 3.34
N TYR A 102 7.73 4.94 2.62
CA TYR A 102 8.29 5.19 1.30
C TYR A 102 7.41 4.52 0.25
N ILE A 103 6.73 5.34 -0.54
CA ILE A 103 5.87 4.92 -1.63
C ILE A 103 6.69 4.89 -2.92
N ILE A 104 6.90 3.69 -3.44
CA ILE A 104 7.60 3.45 -4.70
C ILE A 104 6.57 3.43 -5.82
N TRP A 105 6.69 4.39 -6.72
CA TRP A 105 5.94 4.46 -7.96
C TRP A 105 6.71 3.73 -9.06
N ASP A 106 6.15 2.61 -9.50
CA ASP A 106 6.74 1.77 -10.54
C ASP A 106 6.03 1.98 -11.88
N PHE A 107 6.75 2.64 -12.79
CA PHE A 107 6.31 2.93 -14.15
C PHE A 107 6.98 2.00 -15.19
N SER A 108 7.63 0.92 -14.76
CA SER A 108 8.36 0.02 -15.67
C SER A 108 7.49 -0.58 -16.77
N GLN A 109 6.24 -0.90 -16.43
CA GLN A 109 5.21 -1.48 -17.30
C GLN A 109 4.14 -0.48 -17.74
N ALA A 110 4.34 0.81 -17.46
CA ALA A 110 3.30 1.79 -17.69
C ALA A 110 3.10 2.10 -19.19
N ASP A 111 1.84 2.18 -19.61
CA ASP A 111 1.45 2.60 -20.96
C ASP A 111 1.29 4.13 -21.00
N GLU A 112 2.14 4.80 -21.77
CA GLU A 112 2.18 6.26 -21.89
C GLU A 112 0.84 6.88 -22.32
N GLN A 113 0.00 6.15 -23.04
CA GLN A 113 -1.31 6.64 -23.50
C GLN A 113 -2.36 6.57 -22.39
N LEU A 114 -2.17 5.68 -21.42
CA LEU A 114 -3.13 5.43 -20.33
C LEU A 114 -2.74 6.15 -19.03
N VAL A 115 -1.48 6.57 -18.89
CA VAL A 115 -1.04 7.41 -17.76
C VAL A 115 -1.48 8.85 -17.98
N THR A 116 -2.64 9.20 -17.44
CA THR A 116 -3.20 10.56 -17.53
C THR A 116 -3.02 11.35 -16.24
N LYS A 117 -3.20 12.67 -16.33
CA LYS A 117 -3.23 13.55 -15.15
C LYS A 117 -4.32 13.14 -14.15
N ASP A 118 -5.48 12.75 -14.65
CA ASP A 118 -6.62 12.35 -13.83
C ASP A 118 -6.33 11.06 -13.05
N LEU A 119 -5.66 10.09 -13.69
CA LEU A 119 -5.17 8.90 -13.02
C LEU A 119 -4.22 9.26 -11.87
N ILE A 120 -3.18 10.07 -12.14
CA ILE A 120 -2.19 10.43 -11.13
C ILE A 120 -2.85 11.19 -9.97
N HIS A 121 -3.73 12.14 -10.25
CA HIS A 121 -4.51 12.82 -9.20
C HIS A 121 -5.35 11.84 -8.37
N ALA A 122 -6.05 10.89 -9.00
CA ALA A 122 -6.83 9.89 -8.30
C ALA A 122 -5.96 9.00 -7.39
N MET A 123 -4.78 8.60 -7.87
CA MET A 123 -3.81 7.84 -7.07
C MET A 123 -3.29 8.64 -5.87
N LEU A 124 -2.99 9.93 -6.04
CA LEU A 124 -2.59 10.80 -4.93
C LEU A 124 -3.69 10.89 -3.87
N ILE A 125 -4.97 11.03 -4.27
CA ILE A 125 -6.11 11.03 -3.36
C ILE A 125 -6.22 9.68 -2.62
N CYS A 126 -6.02 8.55 -3.32
CA CYS A 126 -6.03 7.23 -2.69
C CYS A 126 -4.96 7.14 -1.59
N LEU A 127 -3.75 7.61 -1.84
CA LEU A 127 -2.65 7.65 -0.86
C LEU A 127 -2.98 8.52 0.36
N GLU A 128 -3.54 9.72 0.15
CA GLU A 128 -3.95 10.60 1.24
C GLU A 128 -5.00 9.96 2.13
N ARG A 129 -6.06 9.41 1.52
CA ARG A 129 -7.14 8.77 2.27
C ARG A 129 -6.68 7.51 3.00
N THR A 130 -5.77 6.75 2.40
CA THR A 130 -5.20 5.54 3.01
C THR A 130 -4.27 5.88 4.19
N SER A 131 -3.49 6.96 4.11
CA SER A 131 -2.58 7.37 5.19
C SER A 131 -3.27 8.03 6.39
N GLY A 132 -4.49 8.55 6.22
CA GLY A 132 -5.27 9.18 7.28
C GLY A 132 -4.60 10.40 7.92
N GLY A 133 -3.65 11.04 7.23
CA GLY A 133 -2.93 12.24 7.68
C GLY A 133 -1.95 12.07 8.84
N SER A 134 -1.87 10.88 9.45
CA SER A 134 -1.00 10.61 10.60
C SER A 134 0.38 10.06 10.21
N ILE A 135 0.55 9.70 8.94
CA ILE A 135 1.77 9.11 8.37
C ILE A 135 2.32 10.07 7.33
N THR A 136 3.61 10.38 7.41
CA THR A 136 4.33 11.12 6.36
C THR A 136 4.71 10.16 5.24
N LEU A 137 4.27 10.45 4.02
CA LEU A 137 4.61 9.67 2.83
C LEU A 137 5.75 10.36 2.07
N TYR A 138 6.73 9.57 1.67
CA TYR A 138 7.81 9.97 0.77
C TYR A 138 7.69 9.22 -0.55
N SER A 139 8.17 9.82 -1.63
CA SER A 139 8.13 9.20 -2.96
C SER A 139 9.49 8.64 -3.38
N LYS A 140 9.44 7.52 -4.08
CA LYS A 140 10.55 6.91 -4.82
C LYS A 140 10.03 6.44 -6.18
N PHE A 141 10.89 6.38 -7.18
CA PHE A 141 10.49 6.08 -8.55
C PHE A 141 11.32 4.97 -9.17
N ILE A 142 10.65 4.12 -9.94
CA ILE A 142 11.25 3.19 -10.89
C ILE A 142 10.74 3.56 -12.27
N ALA A 143 11.65 3.81 -13.21
CA ALA A 143 11.35 4.32 -14.55
C ALA A 143 10.53 5.65 -14.55
N GLY A 144 10.67 6.48 -13.52
CA GLY A 144 9.96 7.76 -13.42
C GLY A 144 10.44 8.84 -14.40
N ASP A 145 11.59 8.64 -15.01
CA ASP A 145 12.15 9.45 -16.09
C ASP A 145 11.30 9.39 -17.37
N LYS A 146 10.53 8.32 -17.58
CA LYS A 146 9.52 8.24 -18.66
C LYS A 146 8.36 9.22 -18.47
N PHE A 147 8.11 9.64 -17.23
CA PHE A 147 6.96 10.47 -16.85
C PHE A 147 7.37 11.70 -16.04
N PRO A 148 8.25 12.57 -16.56
CA PRO A 148 8.89 13.62 -15.76
C PRO A 148 7.89 14.65 -15.21
N ASN A 149 6.81 14.92 -15.94
CA ASN A 149 5.76 15.84 -15.50
C ASN A 149 4.95 15.26 -14.34
N PHE A 150 4.62 13.96 -14.39
CA PHE A 150 3.90 13.29 -13.30
C PHE A 150 4.79 13.06 -12.09
N ARG A 151 6.07 12.75 -12.30
CA ARG A 151 7.07 12.70 -11.23
C ARG A 151 7.10 14.01 -10.44
N LYS A 152 7.23 15.16 -11.11
CA LYS A 152 7.21 16.49 -10.45
C LYS A 152 5.92 16.73 -9.67
N MET A 153 4.78 16.34 -10.23
CA MET A 153 3.47 16.45 -9.57
C MET A 153 3.39 15.60 -8.31
N ILE A 154 3.90 14.37 -8.36
CA ILE A 154 3.96 13.45 -7.22
C ILE A 154 4.92 14.00 -6.15
N GLU A 155 6.12 14.42 -6.53
CA GLU A 155 7.13 14.98 -5.62
C GLU A 155 6.67 16.27 -4.93
N ALA A 156 5.86 17.09 -5.62
CA ALA A 156 5.25 18.28 -5.02
C ALA A 156 4.27 17.94 -3.88
N LYS A 157 3.69 16.73 -3.90
CA LYS A 157 2.74 16.26 -2.88
C LYS A 157 3.40 15.39 -1.82
N PHE A 158 4.27 14.50 -2.24
CA PHE A 158 5.01 13.55 -1.43
C PHE A 158 6.49 13.71 -1.75
N PRO A 159 7.26 14.44 -0.92
CA PRO A 159 8.64 14.80 -1.25
C PRO A 159 9.48 13.53 -1.49
N PRO A 160 10.53 13.64 -2.33
CA PRO A 160 11.43 12.51 -2.54
C PRO A 160 12.09 12.10 -1.22
N GLN A 161 12.38 10.82 -1.08
CA GLN A 161 13.27 10.35 -0.03
C GLN A 161 14.65 11.03 -0.19
N THR A 162 15.20 11.57 0.90
CA THR A 162 16.55 12.16 0.91
C THR A 162 17.55 11.20 1.52
N ASP A 163 18.81 11.28 1.09
CA ASP A 163 19.90 10.40 1.56
C ASP A 163 20.13 10.49 3.08
N GLU A 164 19.91 11.67 3.68
CA GLU A 164 19.98 11.89 5.13
C GLU A 164 18.97 11.03 5.93
N GLN A 165 17.86 10.62 5.31
CA GLN A 165 16.87 9.75 5.93
C GLN A 165 17.31 8.27 5.95
N PHE A 166 18.33 7.92 5.16
CA PHE A 166 18.93 6.58 5.11
C PHE A 166 19.83 6.32 6.33
N GLU A 167 20.58 7.33 6.76
CA GLU A 167 21.60 7.19 7.83
C GLU A 167 21.00 7.18 9.25
N ALA A 168 19.88 7.88 9.47
CA ALA A 168 19.20 7.92 10.76
C ALA A 168 18.61 6.55 11.20
N GLY A 169 18.44 5.61 10.25
CA GLY A 169 18.05 4.23 10.54
C GLY A 169 19.23 3.26 10.73
N SER A 170 20.44 3.64 10.32
CA SER A 170 21.61 2.74 10.30
C SER A 170 22.53 2.90 11.52
N HIS A 171 22.43 3.99 12.29
CA HIS A 171 23.23 4.19 13.51
C HIS A 171 22.62 3.59 14.78
N GLY A 172 21.95 2.45 14.63
CA GLY A 172 21.37 1.67 15.72
C GLY A 172 22.15 0.41 16.09
N GLN A 173 23.41 0.23 15.68
CA GLN A 173 24.24 -0.88 16.18
C GLN A 173 25.74 -0.66 15.88
N SER A 174 26.43 0.06 16.77
CA SER A 174 27.84 -0.23 17.06
C SER A 174 28.21 0.32 18.43
N LYS A 175 27.91 -0.46 19.46
CA LYS A 175 28.66 -0.47 20.71
C LYS A 175 28.86 -1.92 21.12
N LYS A 176 30.03 -2.46 20.79
CA LYS A 176 30.80 -3.36 21.64
C LYS A 176 32.27 -3.12 21.36
#